data_AF-F2XX19-F1
#
_entry.id   AF-F2XX19-F1
#
_cell.length_a   1.000
_cell.length_b   1.000
_cell.length_c   1.000
_cell.angle_alpha   90.00
_cell.angle_beta   90.00
_cell.angle_gamma   90.00
#
_symmetry.space_group_name_H-M   'P 1'
#
loop_
_entity.id
_entity.type
_entity.pdbx_description
1 polymer ?
#
loop_
_entity_poly.entity_id
_entity_poly.type
_entity_poly.pdbx_seq_one_letter_code
_entity_poly.pdbx_strand_id
1 'polypeptide(L)'
;AKGGKIGLFGGAGVGKTVLIQELINNVAKAHGGYSVFAGVGERTREGNDLYHEFIESKVNADPHNPDPSVKSKCALVFGQMNEPPGARARVGLTGLTVAEHFRDQGQDVLFFVDNIFRFTQAGSEVSALLGRIPSAVGYQPTLATDMGALQERITTTQKGSITSVQAIYVPADDLTDPAPATSFAHLDATTVLSRAISEKGIYPAVDPLDSTSRMLSPLVVGQEHYDTARQV
;
A
#
# COMPACT_ATOMS: atom_id res chain seq x y z
N ALA A 1 12.83 -3.36 2.14
CA ALA A 1 13.73 -4.09 1.20
C ALA A 1 13.21 -3.91 -0.21
N LYS A 2 14.10 -3.93 -1.22
CA LYS A 2 13.67 -4.11 -2.61
C LYS A 2 12.88 -5.41 -2.72
N GLY A 3 11.66 -5.35 -3.26
CA GLY A 3 10.77 -6.51 -3.37
C GLY A 3 9.89 -6.80 -2.17
N GLY A 4 10.04 -6.04 -1.08
CA GLY A 4 9.32 -6.30 0.16
C GLY A 4 7.90 -5.75 0.16
N LYS A 5 7.09 -6.23 1.10
CA LYS A 5 5.75 -5.74 1.38
C LYS A 5 5.76 -4.93 2.67
N ILE A 6 5.34 -3.67 2.59
CA ILE A 6 5.35 -2.72 3.70
C ILE A 6 3.90 -2.38 4.05
N GLY A 7 3.52 -2.57 5.30
CA GLY A 7 2.23 -2.10 5.82
C GLY A 7 2.36 -0.71 6.43
N LEU A 8 1.56 0.25 5.95
CA LEU A 8 1.37 1.56 6.57
C LEU A 8 0.13 1.53 7.45
N PHE A 9 0.32 1.56 8.76
CA PHE A 9 -0.76 1.60 9.74
C PHE A 9 -0.99 3.04 10.19
N GLY A 10 -2.25 3.40 10.43
CA GLY A 10 -2.54 4.69 11.03
C GLY A 10 -4.00 5.10 10.87
N GLY A 11 -4.48 5.91 11.80
CA GLY A 11 -5.81 6.51 11.75
C GLY A 11 -5.97 7.55 10.63
N ALA A 12 -7.16 8.15 10.53
CA ALA A 12 -7.35 9.31 9.66
C ALA A 12 -6.54 10.52 10.18
N GLY A 13 -5.96 11.29 9.27
CA GLY A 13 -5.27 12.57 9.59
C GLY A 13 -3.80 12.47 10.00
N VAL A 14 -3.20 11.28 10.10
CA VAL A 14 -1.80 11.11 10.55
C VAL A 14 -0.74 11.25 9.43
N GLY A 15 -1.14 11.70 8.23
CA GLY A 15 -0.21 11.96 7.11
C GLY A 15 0.10 10.76 6.21
N LYS A 16 -0.75 9.71 6.15
CA LYS A 16 -0.56 8.55 5.26
C LYS A 16 -0.34 8.92 3.79
N THR A 17 -1.22 9.75 3.25
CA THR A 17 -1.19 10.16 1.83
C THR A 17 0.08 10.95 1.50
N VAL A 18 0.48 11.87 2.38
CA VAL A 18 1.72 12.65 2.23
C VAL A 18 2.95 11.75 2.24
N LEU A 19 3.00 10.76 3.15
CA LEU A 19 4.08 9.79 3.19
C LEU A 19 4.14 8.95 1.89
N ILE A 20 2.99 8.50 1.38
CA ILE A 20 2.91 7.77 0.10
C ILE A 20 3.43 8.62 -1.05
N GLN A 21 3.01 9.89 -1.15
CA GLN A 21 3.49 10.82 -2.17
C GLN A 21 5.00 11.00 -2.11
N GLU A 22 5.54 11.19 -0.91
CA GLU A 22 6.97 11.42 -0.75
C GLU A 22 7.78 10.15 -1.04
N LEU A 23 7.24 8.96 -0.74
CA LEU A 23 7.84 7.69 -1.18
C LEU A 23 7.85 7.56 -2.70
N ILE A 24 6.76 7.92 -3.39
CA ILE A 24 6.69 7.92 -4.87
C ILE A 24 7.72 8.90 -5.42
N ASN A 25 7.77 10.12 -4.91
CA ASN A 25 8.65 11.19 -5.35
C ASN A 25 10.13 10.79 -5.20
N ASN A 26 10.52 10.30 -4.02
CA ASN A 26 11.91 9.93 -3.73
C ASN A 26 12.38 8.72 -4.55
N VAL A 27 11.53 7.70 -4.70
CA VAL A 27 11.91 6.51 -5.47
C VAL A 27 11.85 6.78 -6.98
N ALA A 28 10.91 7.58 -7.47
CA ALA A 28 10.87 7.99 -8.88
C ALA A 28 12.11 8.81 -9.26
N LYS A 29 12.60 9.68 -8.36
CA LYS A 29 13.83 10.48 -8.56
C LYS A 29 15.11 9.65 -8.45
N ALA A 30 15.20 8.76 -7.45
CA ALA A 30 16.43 8.04 -7.16
C ALA A 30 16.60 6.74 -7.95
N HIS A 31 15.52 6.00 -8.21
CA HIS A 31 15.58 4.64 -8.78
C HIS A 31 15.07 4.55 -10.22
N GLY A 32 14.56 5.64 -10.81
CA GLY A 32 14.11 5.69 -12.20
C GLY A 32 12.90 4.80 -12.56
N GLY A 33 12.45 3.98 -11.61
CA GLY A 33 11.35 3.02 -11.74
C GLY A 33 9.97 3.67 -11.84
N TYR A 34 9.00 2.85 -12.21
CA TYR A 34 7.60 3.25 -12.31
C TYR A 34 6.85 2.98 -11.01
N SER A 35 5.82 3.76 -10.75
CA SER A 35 4.89 3.54 -9.65
C SER A 35 3.51 3.18 -10.17
N VAL A 36 2.78 2.37 -9.42
CA VAL A 36 1.37 2.07 -9.65
C VAL A 36 0.62 2.27 -8.35
N PHE A 37 -0.43 3.09 -8.38
CA PHE A 37 -1.30 3.35 -7.25
C PHE A 37 -2.66 2.69 -7.49
N ALA A 38 -3.04 1.77 -6.62
CA ALA A 38 -4.36 1.14 -6.59
C ALA A 38 -5.18 1.74 -5.45
N GLY A 39 -6.13 2.63 -5.80
CA GLY A 39 -7.11 3.19 -4.90
C GLY A 39 -8.31 2.26 -4.74
N VAL A 40 -8.21 1.30 -3.82
CA VAL A 40 -9.22 0.30 -3.48
C VAL A 40 -10.21 0.87 -2.45
N GLY A 41 -11.42 1.19 -2.89
CA GLY A 41 -12.47 1.70 -2.02
C GLY A 41 -12.12 3.04 -1.39
N GLU A 42 -11.40 3.90 -2.12
CA GLU A 42 -11.03 5.24 -1.69
C GLU A 42 -12.15 6.25 -1.94
N ARG A 43 -12.12 7.37 -1.20
CA ARG A 43 -13.06 8.46 -1.44
C ARG A 43 -12.69 9.17 -2.73
N THR A 44 -13.71 9.51 -3.54
CA THR A 44 -13.55 10.28 -4.77
C THR A 44 -12.79 11.59 -4.56
N ARG A 45 -13.06 12.29 -3.45
CA ARG A 45 -12.34 13.51 -3.07
C ARG A 45 -10.83 13.24 -2.87
N GLU A 46 -10.48 12.22 -2.11
CA GLU A 46 -9.08 11.88 -1.80
C GLU A 46 -8.33 11.44 -3.07
N GLY A 47 -8.98 10.71 -3.97
CA GLY A 47 -8.43 10.36 -5.27
C GLY A 47 -8.24 11.57 -6.21
N ASN A 48 -9.16 12.53 -6.18
CA ASN A 48 -9.05 13.78 -6.93
C ASN A 48 -7.90 14.65 -6.42
N ASP A 49 -7.80 14.82 -5.10
CA ASP A 49 -6.72 15.58 -4.47
C ASP A 49 -5.36 14.97 -4.83
N LEU A 50 -5.22 13.64 -4.71
CA LEU A 50 -4.00 12.92 -5.09
C LEU A 50 -3.64 13.08 -6.58
N TYR A 51 -4.65 13.08 -7.47
CA TYR A 51 -4.44 13.27 -8.90
C TYR A 51 -3.84 14.64 -9.22
N HIS A 52 -4.42 15.71 -8.66
CA HIS A 52 -3.91 17.06 -8.86
C HIS A 52 -2.54 17.25 -8.19
N GLU A 53 -2.33 16.71 -6.99
CA GLU A 53 -1.03 16.75 -6.33
C GLU A 53 0.07 16.05 -7.14
N PHE A 54 -0.23 14.94 -7.83
CA PHE A 54 0.73 14.28 -8.73
C PHE A 54 1.08 15.12 -9.97
N ILE A 55 0.14 15.93 -10.44
CA ILE A 55 0.39 16.89 -11.53
C ILE A 55 1.25 18.04 -11.03
N GLU A 56 0.87 18.66 -9.91
CA GLU A 56 1.58 19.81 -9.31
C GLU A 56 3.01 19.46 -8.89
N SER A 57 3.20 18.26 -8.34
CA SER A 57 4.53 17.72 -7.97
C SER A 57 5.35 17.19 -9.15
N LYS A 58 4.80 17.24 -10.37
CA LYS A 58 5.41 16.74 -11.62
C LYS A 58 5.75 15.24 -11.60
N VAL A 59 5.07 14.45 -10.76
CA VAL A 59 5.10 12.98 -10.84
C VAL A 59 4.41 12.52 -12.11
N ASN A 60 3.30 13.16 -12.46
CA ASN A 60 2.54 12.95 -13.69
C ASN A 60 2.45 14.24 -14.50
N ALA A 61 2.47 14.10 -15.83
CA ALA A 61 2.22 15.22 -16.73
C ALA A 61 0.72 15.59 -16.70
N ASP A 62 0.44 16.89 -16.77
CA ASP A 62 -0.92 17.40 -16.94
C ASP A 62 -1.44 17.03 -18.35
N PRO A 63 -2.56 16.32 -18.49
CA PRO A 63 -3.12 16.01 -19.81
C PRO A 63 -3.73 17.24 -20.52
N HIS A 64 -4.11 18.29 -19.79
CA HIS A 64 -4.72 19.50 -20.33
C HIS A 64 -3.71 20.58 -20.70
N ASN A 65 -2.56 20.60 -20.01
CA ASN A 65 -1.45 21.50 -20.31
C ASN A 65 -0.09 20.77 -20.20
N PRO A 66 0.22 19.87 -21.14
CA PRO A 66 1.39 19.00 -21.02
C PRO A 66 2.70 19.79 -21.14
N ASP A 67 3.45 19.83 -20.06
CA ASP A 67 4.87 20.23 -20.09
C ASP A 67 5.70 19.09 -20.70
N PRO A 68 6.31 19.26 -21.90
CA PRO A 68 7.05 18.20 -22.57
C PRO A 68 8.31 17.75 -21.79
N SER A 69 8.74 18.50 -20.77
CA SER A 69 9.83 18.09 -19.88
C SER A 69 9.40 17.08 -18.81
N VAL A 70 8.09 16.94 -18.55
CA VAL A 70 7.55 16.03 -17.53
C VAL A 70 7.08 14.74 -18.19
N LYS A 71 7.63 13.61 -17.75
CA LYS A 71 7.18 12.27 -18.16
C LYS A 71 6.49 11.60 -17.00
N SER A 72 5.24 11.16 -17.19
CA SER A 72 4.47 10.50 -16.14
C SER A 72 5.16 9.24 -15.62
N LYS A 73 5.24 9.13 -14.31
CA LYS A 73 5.90 8.02 -13.59
C LYS A 73 4.95 7.14 -12.81
N CYS A 74 3.71 7.58 -12.58
CA CYS A 74 2.74 6.84 -11.78
C CYS A 74 1.46 6.53 -12.56
N ALA A 75 1.10 5.24 -12.64
CA ALA A 75 -0.20 4.82 -13.14
C ALA A 75 -1.21 4.80 -11.97
N LEU A 76 -2.37 5.42 -12.17
CA LEU A 76 -3.45 5.47 -11.18
C LEU A 76 -4.57 4.51 -11.57
N VAL A 77 -4.96 3.62 -10.67
CA VAL A 77 -6.06 2.67 -10.85
C VAL A 77 -7.02 2.84 -9.68
N PHE A 78 -8.20 3.41 -9.93
CA PHE A 78 -9.20 3.68 -8.90
C PHE A 78 -10.40 2.75 -9.01
N GLY A 79 -10.86 2.27 -7.86
CA GLY A 79 -12.17 1.65 -7.68
C GLY A 79 -12.79 2.27 -6.44
N GLN A 80 -13.64 3.28 -6.63
CA GLN A 80 -14.04 4.20 -5.56
C GLN A 80 -15.09 3.58 -4.61
N MET A 81 -15.32 4.21 -3.45
CA MET A 81 -16.32 3.73 -2.47
C MET A 81 -17.75 3.63 -3.02
N ASN A 82 -18.11 4.47 -3.99
CA ASN A 82 -19.42 4.46 -4.64
C ASN A 82 -19.58 3.32 -5.67
N GLU A 83 -18.52 2.57 -5.97
CA GLU A 83 -18.59 1.43 -6.87
C GLU A 83 -19.10 0.16 -6.17
N PRO A 84 -19.76 -0.74 -6.93
CA PRO A 84 -20.25 -1.99 -6.38
C PRO A 84 -19.09 -2.84 -5.81
N PRO A 85 -19.35 -3.70 -4.81
CA PRO A 85 -18.31 -4.49 -4.16
C PRO A 85 -17.54 -5.40 -5.12
N GLY A 86 -18.16 -5.86 -6.21
CA GLY A 86 -17.46 -6.62 -7.25
C GLY A 86 -16.30 -5.85 -7.90
N ALA A 87 -16.47 -4.55 -8.16
CA ALA A 87 -15.43 -3.70 -8.74
C ALA A 87 -14.31 -3.43 -7.71
N ARG A 88 -14.68 -3.08 -6.48
CA ARG A 88 -13.73 -2.87 -5.36
C ARG A 88 -12.92 -4.14 -5.03
N ALA A 89 -13.51 -5.32 -5.16
CA ALA A 89 -12.81 -6.60 -4.95
C ALA A 89 -11.86 -6.98 -6.11
N ARG A 90 -11.78 -6.19 -7.19
CA ARG A 90 -10.95 -6.47 -8.36
C ARG A 90 -9.95 -5.37 -8.69
N VAL A 91 -10.22 -4.12 -8.33
CA VAL A 91 -9.33 -2.99 -8.63
C VAL A 91 -7.90 -3.19 -8.11
N GLY A 92 -7.70 -3.80 -6.93
CA GLY A 92 -6.37 -4.15 -6.43
C GLY A 92 -5.61 -5.11 -7.35
N LEU A 93 -6.31 -6.08 -7.95
CA LEU A 93 -5.73 -7.02 -8.92
C LEU A 93 -5.44 -6.34 -10.26
N THR A 94 -6.27 -5.37 -10.68
CA THR A 94 -6.01 -4.56 -11.87
C THR A 94 -4.73 -3.75 -11.71
N GLY A 95 -4.58 -3.03 -10.59
CA GLY A 95 -3.34 -2.29 -10.29
C GLY A 95 -2.12 -3.21 -10.23
N LEU A 96 -2.24 -4.36 -9.58
CA LEU A 96 -1.19 -5.36 -9.55
C LEU A 96 -0.80 -5.85 -10.95
N THR A 97 -1.76 -6.06 -11.84
CA THR A 97 -1.49 -6.54 -13.20
C THR A 97 -0.67 -5.50 -14.00
N VAL A 98 -0.94 -4.21 -13.81
CA VAL A 98 -0.11 -3.12 -14.37
C VAL A 98 1.31 -3.14 -13.78
N ALA A 99 1.43 -3.34 -12.46
CA ALA A 99 2.73 -3.43 -11.81
C ALA A 99 3.54 -4.66 -12.28
N GLU A 100 2.89 -5.81 -12.45
CA GLU A 100 3.51 -7.04 -12.97
C GLU A 100 4.00 -6.87 -14.40
N HIS A 101 3.27 -6.14 -15.25
CA HIS A 101 3.72 -5.84 -16.60
C HIS A 101 5.08 -5.13 -16.60
N PHE A 102 5.25 -4.10 -15.78
CA PHE A 102 6.53 -3.39 -15.66
C PHE A 102 7.62 -4.24 -14.99
N ARG A 103 7.27 -5.01 -13.95
CA ARG A 103 8.20 -5.97 -13.32
C ARG A 103 8.77 -6.96 -14.34
N ASP A 104 7.90 -7.52 -15.17
CA ASP A 104 8.25 -8.57 -16.13
C ASP A 104 9.00 -8.02 -17.35
N GLN A 105 8.94 -6.70 -17.58
CA GLN A 105 9.84 -5.95 -18.47
C GLN A 105 11.22 -5.65 -17.84
N GLY A 106 11.44 -6.05 -16.60
CA GLY A 106 12.70 -5.90 -15.88
C GLY A 106 12.84 -4.61 -15.08
N GLN A 107 11.72 -3.94 -14.78
CA GLN A 107 11.72 -2.73 -13.97
C GLN A 107 11.55 -3.05 -12.48
N ASP A 108 12.03 -2.15 -11.64
CA ASP A 108 11.68 -2.09 -10.23
C ASP A 108 10.46 -1.18 -10.07
N VAL A 109 9.38 -1.75 -9.56
CA VAL A 109 8.08 -1.10 -9.49
C VAL A 109 7.71 -0.85 -8.04
N LEU A 110 7.25 0.35 -7.74
CA LEU A 110 6.54 0.62 -6.49
C LEU A 110 5.04 0.42 -6.70
N PHE A 111 4.44 -0.41 -5.85
CA PHE A 111 3.01 -0.67 -5.88
C PHE A 111 2.34 -0.20 -4.61
N PHE A 112 1.46 0.78 -4.73
CA PHE A 112 0.70 1.33 -3.60
C PHE A 112 -0.71 0.76 -3.61
N VAL A 113 -1.16 0.29 -2.44
CA VAL A 113 -2.54 -0.20 -2.24
C VAL A 113 -3.15 0.59 -1.10
N ASP A 114 -4.05 1.52 -1.42
CA ASP A 114 -4.86 2.23 -0.44
C ASP A 114 -6.34 1.94 -0.76
N ASN A 115 -7.08 1.13 -0.02
CA ASN A 115 -6.70 0.44 1.20
C ASN A 115 -6.87 -1.08 1.08
N ILE A 116 -5.88 -1.86 1.54
CA ILE A 116 -5.96 -3.33 1.44
C ILE A 116 -7.11 -3.91 2.27
N PHE A 117 -7.52 -3.25 3.35
CA PHE A 117 -8.70 -3.64 4.12
C PHE A 117 -9.98 -3.54 3.28
N ARG A 118 -10.09 -2.56 2.38
CA ARG A 118 -11.26 -2.38 1.52
C ARG A 118 -11.38 -3.48 0.47
N PHE A 119 -10.27 -4.09 0.05
CA PHE A 119 -10.27 -5.31 -0.76
C PHE A 119 -10.95 -6.46 -0.01
N THR A 120 -10.56 -6.68 1.24
CA THR A 120 -11.18 -7.70 2.11
C THR A 120 -12.66 -7.43 2.35
N GLN A 121 -13.02 -6.19 2.70
CA GLN A 121 -14.40 -5.79 2.96
C GLN A 121 -15.30 -6.04 1.74
N ALA A 122 -14.84 -5.62 0.55
CA ALA A 122 -15.55 -5.86 -0.70
C ALA A 122 -15.71 -7.37 -0.97
N GLY A 123 -14.69 -8.19 -0.66
CA GLY A 123 -14.76 -9.64 -0.72
C GLY A 123 -15.83 -10.24 0.19
N SER A 124 -15.97 -9.73 1.42
CA SER A 124 -17.02 -10.14 2.36
C SER A 124 -18.41 -9.81 1.84
N GLU A 125 -18.61 -8.60 1.29
CA GLU A 125 -19.88 -8.18 0.68
C GLU A 125 -20.26 -9.08 -0.51
N VAL A 126 -19.31 -9.38 -1.41
CA VAL A 126 -19.55 -10.31 -2.53
C VAL A 126 -19.88 -11.72 -2.02
N SER A 127 -19.16 -12.21 -1.01
CA SER A 127 -19.38 -13.54 -0.44
C SER A 127 -20.77 -13.69 0.15
N ALA A 128 -21.27 -12.66 0.83
CA ALA A 128 -22.63 -12.63 1.36
C ALA A 128 -23.68 -12.68 0.24
N LEU A 129 -23.48 -11.92 -0.84
CA LEU A 129 -24.37 -11.94 -2.02
C LEU A 129 -24.37 -13.29 -2.74
N LEU A 130 -23.26 -14.04 -2.70
CA LEU A 130 -23.16 -15.39 -3.24
C LEU A 130 -23.79 -16.47 -2.34
N GLY A 131 -24.36 -16.09 -1.19
CA GLY A 131 -25.00 -17.02 -0.25
C GLY A 131 -24.02 -17.95 0.47
N ARG A 132 -22.74 -17.57 0.56
CA ARG A 132 -21.75 -18.35 1.32
C ARG A 132 -21.95 -18.11 2.82
N ILE A 133 -21.78 -19.16 3.60
CA ILE A 133 -21.84 -19.08 5.07
C ILE A 133 -20.68 -18.17 5.55
N PRO A 134 -20.95 -17.15 6.37
CA PRO A 134 -19.91 -16.28 6.90
C PRO A 134 -19.01 -17.02 7.90
N SER A 135 -17.74 -16.61 7.97
CA SER A 135 -16.75 -17.11 8.92
C SER A 135 -16.67 -16.19 10.16
N ALA A 136 -15.58 -16.29 10.92
CA ALA A 136 -15.30 -15.45 12.07
C ALA A 136 -15.52 -13.96 11.76
N VAL A 137 -16.20 -13.26 12.66
CA VAL A 137 -16.48 -11.81 12.60
C VAL A 137 -17.23 -11.38 11.33
N GLY A 138 -17.81 -12.31 10.57
CA GLY A 138 -18.61 -12.01 9.37
C GLY A 138 -17.83 -11.95 8.06
N TYR A 139 -16.53 -12.27 8.07
CA TYR A 139 -15.71 -12.33 6.85
C TYR A 139 -16.05 -13.53 5.96
N GLN A 140 -15.64 -13.46 4.69
CA GLN A 140 -15.78 -14.58 3.77
C GLN A 140 -14.93 -15.79 4.22
N PRO A 141 -15.40 -17.03 4.03
CA PRO A 141 -14.62 -18.23 4.37
C PRO A 141 -13.34 -18.36 3.53
N THR A 142 -13.24 -17.64 2.40
CA THR A 142 -12.09 -17.63 1.50
C THR A 142 -11.08 -16.51 1.81
N LEU A 143 -11.20 -15.81 2.95
CA LEU A 143 -10.40 -14.62 3.27
C LEU A 143 -8.89 -14.83 3.07
N ALA A 144 -8.34 -15.88 3.67
CA ALA A 144 -6.92 -16.20 3.58
C ALA A 144 -6.47 -16.51 2.14
N THR A 145 -7.28 -17.26 1.40
CA THR A 145 -6.98 -17.63 0.01
C THR A 145 -7.03 -16.41 -0.92
N ASP A 146 -8.06 -15.56 -0.77
CA ASP A 146 -8.25 -14.36 -1.59
C ASP A 146 -7.13 -13.34 -1.31
N MET A 147 -6.74 -13.17 -0.04
CA MET A 147 -5.61 -12.33 0.35
C MET A 147 -4.29 -12.89 -0.20
N GLY A 148 -4.02 -14.19 -0.01
CA GLY A 148 -2.81 -14.84 -0.50
C GLY A 148 -2.66 -14.75 -2.02
N ALA A 149 -3.76 -14.93 -2.76
CA ALA A 149 -3.74 -14.82 -4.22
C ALA A 149 -3.31 -13.43 -4.73
N LEU A 150 -3.64 -12.37 -4.00
CA LEU A 150 -3.17 -11.01 -4.28
C LEU A 150 -1.72 -10.81 -3.79
N GLN A 151 -1.45 -11.16 -2.53
CA GLN A 151 -0.19 -10.86 -1.88
C GLN A 151 0.99 -11.64 -2.47
N GLU A 152 0.83 -12.91 -2.83
CA GLU A 152 1.95 -13.74 -3.32
C GLU A 152 2.46 -13.33 -4.71
N ARG A 153 1.62 -12.64 -5.49
CA ARG A 153 2.04 -12.04 -6.77
C ARG A 153 2.89 -10.78 -6.59
N ILE A 154 2.78 -10.11 -5.44
CA ILE A 154 3.62 -8.97 -5.08
C ILE A 154 4.94 -9.53 -4.56
N THR A 155 5.92 -9.70 -5.45
CA THR A 155 7.22 -10.25 -5.08
C THR A 155 8.30 -9.83 -6.07
N THR A 156 9.55 -10.16 -5.74
CA THR A 156 10.68 -10.08 -6.67
C THR A 156 10.82 -11.37 -7.45
N THR A 157 11.03 -11.22 -8.76
CA THR A 157 11.37 -12.33 -9.66
C THR A 157 12.80 -12.16 -10.15
N GLN A 158 13.26 -13.07 -11.00
CA GLN A 158 14.57 -12.95 -11.65
C GLN A 158 14.64 -11.80 -12.67
N LYS A 159 13.49 -11.27 -13.10
CA LYS A 159 13.42 -10.19 -14.11
C LYS A 159 13.41 -8.81 -13.47
N GLY A 160 12.58 -8.62 -12.46
CA GLY A 160 12.37 -7.33 -11.80
C GLY A 160 11.73 -7.50 -10.43
N SER A 161 11.41 -6.38 -9.78
CA SER A 161 10.83 -6.41 -8.44
C SER A 161 9.56 -5.57 -8.33
N ILE A 162 8.64 -6.01 -7.49
CA ILE A 162 7.56 -5.17 -6.99
C ILE A 162 7.78 -4.96 -5.51
N THR A 163 8.00 -3.71 -5.11
CA THR A 163 8.00 -3.31 -3.70
C THR A 163 6.66 -2.69 -3.41
N SER A 164 5.90 -3.22 -2.45
CA SER A 164 4.56 -2.70 -2.16
C SER A 164 4.50 -1.92 -0.86
N VAL A 165 3.67 -0.87 -0.87
CA VAL A 165 3.33 -0.06 0.29
C VAL A 165 1.82 -0.07 0.41
N GLN A 166 1.31 -0.71 1.45
CA GLN A 166 -0.10 -1.03 1.58
C GLN A 166 -0.63 -0.31 2.82
N ALA A 167 -1.58 0.61 2.63
CA ALA A 167 -2.28 1.21 3.75
C ALA A 167 -3.24 0.18 4.33
N ILE A 168 -3.15 -0.01 5.65
CA ILE A 168 -3.99 -0.96 6.38
C ILE A 168 -4.82 -0.19 7.39
N TYR A 169 -6.14 -0.25 7.20
CA TYR A 169 -7.10 0.17 8.19
C TYR A 169 -7.32 -0.96 9.21
N VAL A 170 -7.16 -0.66 10.50
CA VAL A 170 -7.43 -1.59 11.61
C VAL A 170 -8.82 -1.24 12.16
N PRO A 171 -9.83 -2.12 12.00
CA PRO A 171 -11.16 -1.88 12.54
C PRO A 171 -11.11 -1.78 14.07
N ALA A 172 -11.70 -0.72 14.62
CA ALA A 172 -11.80 -0.50 16.07
C ALA A 172 -10.46 -0.61 16.84
N ASP A 173 -9.34 -0.36 16.16
CA ASP A 173 -7.99 -0.53 16.70
C ASP A 173 -7.68 -1.97 17.21
N ASP A 174 -8.43 -2.98 16.74
CA ASP A 174 -8.24 -4.39 17.08
C ASP A 174 -7.35 -5.11 16.05
N LEU A 175 -6.08 -5.33 16.43
CA LEU A 175 -5.10 -6.06 15.63
C LEU A 175 -5.40 -7.57 15.51
N THR A 176 -6.30 -8.10 16.34
CA THR A 176 -6.70 -9.51 16.34
C THR A 176 -7.84 -9.81 15.37
N ASP A 177 -8.44 -8.78 14.75
CA ASP A 177 -9.42 -8.96 13.70
C ASP A 177 -8.82 -9.80 12.54
N PRO A 178 -9.58 -10.76 11.97
CA PRO A 178 -9.08 -11.63 10.92
C PRO A 178 -8.50 -10.90 9.69
N ALA A 179 -9.01 -9.73 9.31
CA ALA A 179 -8.55 -9.01 8.12
C ALA A 179 -7.11 -8.44 8.27
N PRO A 180 -6.79 -7.65 9.31
CA PRO A 180 -5.41 -7.24 9.56
C PRO A 180 -4.53 -8.45 9.91
N ALA A 181 -5.00 -9.40 10.73
CA ALA A 181 -4.25 -10.62 11.08
C ALA A 181 -3.76 -11.41 9.85
N THR A 182 -4.63 -11.60 8.86
CA THR A 182 -4.28 -12.29 7.62
C THR A 182 -3.31 -11.47 6.77
N SER A 183 -3.50 -10.15 6.71
CA SER A 183 -2.61 -9.25 5.97
C SER A 183 -1.20 -9.23 6.57
N PHE A 184 -1.08 -9.21 7.90
CA PHE A 184 0.19 -9.19 8.63
C PHE A 184 1.12 -10.34 8.28
N ALA A 185 0.57 -11.54 8.07
CA ALA A 185 1.36 -12.72 7.73
C ALA A 185 2.20 -12.51 6.45
N HIS A 186 1.70 -11.69 5.52
CA HIS A 186 2.37 -11.41 4.25
C HIS A 186 3.32 -10.21 4.28
N LEU A 187 3.33 -9.38 5.33
CA LEU A 187 4.16 -8.17 5.37
C LEU A 187 5.59 -8.46 5.84
N ASP A 188 6.56 -7.78 5.25
CA ASP A 188 7.97 -7.84 5.63
C ASP A 188 8.37 -6.72 6.60
N ALA A 189 7.65 -5.61 6.55
CA ALA A 189 7.83 -4.49 7.45
C ALA A 189 6.48 -3.82 7.77
N THR A 190 6.37 -3.29 8.98
CA THR A 190 5.23 -2.53 9.46
C THR A 190 5.71 -1.15 9.88
N THR A 191 5.07 -0.11 9.36
CA THR A 191 5.31 1.27 9.77
C THR A 191 4.02 1.81 10.34
N VAL A 192 4.04 2.10 11.64
CA VAL A 192 2.88 2.57 12.38
C VAL A 192 2.92 4.08 12.47
N LEU A 193 1.84 4.75 12.06
CA LEU A 193 1.68 6.19 12.18
C LEU A 193 0.78 6.51 13.38
N SER A 194 1.34 7.18 14.38
CA SER A 194 0.69 7.46 15.66
C SER A 194 0.10 8.87 15.68
N ARG A 195 -1.16 8.96 16.12
CA ARG A 195 -1.84 10.24 16.34
C ARG A 195 -1.14 11.05 17.44
N ALA A 196 -0.70 10.40 18.52
CA ALA A 196 -0.04 11.07 19.63
C ALA A 196 1.31 11.70 19.23
N ILE A 197 1.97 11.19 18.19
CA ILE A 197 3.19 11.78 17.60
C ILE A 197 2.84 12.96 16.70
N SER A 198 1.81 12.81 15.85
CA SER A 198 1.29 13.87 14.98
C SER A 198 0.80 15.10 15.78
N GLU A 199 0.13 14.89 16.92
CA GLU A 199 -0.37 15.95 17.81
C GLU A 199 0.78 16.76 18.46
N LYS A 200 1.98 16.19 18.54
CA LYS A 200 3.20 16.92 18.96
C LYS A 200 3.84 17.73 17.84
N GLY A 201 3.28 17.69 16.63
CA GLY A 201 3.81 18.38 15.45
C GLY A 201 4.99 17.65 14.77
N ILE A 202 5.22 16.38 15.09
CA ILE A 202 6.32 15.60 14.51
C ILE A 202 5.84 14.91 13.21
N TYR A 203 6.50 15.21 12.09
CA TYR A 203 6.22 14.62 10.78
C TYR A 203 7.50 14.09 10.11
N PRO A 204 7.49 12.88 9.54
CA PRO A 204 6.37 11.93 9.49
C PRO A 204 6.03 11.36 10.87
N ALA A 205 4.75 11.09 11.14
CA ALA A 205 4.26 10.69 12.46
C ALA A 205 4.51 9.20 12.78
N VAL A 206 5.68 8.67 12.42
CA VAL A 206 6.05 7.27 12.59
C VAL A 206 6.33 6.96 14.06
N ASP A 207 5.70 5.92 14.58
CA ASP A 207 5.99 5.37 15.90
C ASP A 207 7.27 4.51 15.85
N PRO A 208 8.35 4.93 16.52
CA PRO A 208 9.62 4.23 16.44
C PRO A 208 9.62 2.89 17.19
N LEU A 209 8.69 2.67 18.13
CA LEU A 209 8.64 1.46 18.95
C LEU A 209 7.71 0.40 18.34
N ASP A 210 6.58 0.83 17.78
CA ASP A 210 5.59 -0.08 17.19
C ASP A 210 5.91 -0.43 15.72
N SER A 211 6.79 0.33 15.07
CA SER A 211 7.25 0.02 13.70
C SER A 211 8.34 -1.06 13.72
N THR A 212 8.20 -2.07 12.86
CA THR A 212 9.14 -3.21 12.82
C THR A 212 9.49 -3.61 11.40
N SER A 213 10.60 -4.31 11.23
CA SER A 213 11.03 -4.82 9.92
C SER A 213 11.82 -6.11 10.10
N ARG A 214 11.53 -7.11 9.27
CA ARG A 214 12.32 -8.35 9.19
C ARG A 214 13.75 -8.10 8.73
N MET A 215 13.99 -6.99 8.02
CA MET A 215 15.31 -6.60 7.55
C MET A 215 16.20 -6.05 8.66
N LEU A 216 15.65 -5.67 9.82
CA LEU A 216 16.44 -5.17 10.94
C LEU A 216 17.11 -6.33 11.68
N SER A 217 18.13 -6.89 11.02
CA SER A 217 18.96 -7.99 11.49
C SER A 217 20.42 -7.67 11.18
N PRO A 218 21.36 -7.93 12.10
CA PRO A 218 22.77 -7.63 11.88
C PRO A 218 23.35 -8.39 10.67
N LEU A 219 22.75 -9.54 10.31
CA LEU A 219 23.13 -10.32 9.13
C LEU A 219 22.76 -9.65 7.81
N VAL A 220 21.84 -8.69 7.83
CA VAL A 220 21.28 -8.05 6.64
C VAL A 220 21.73 -6.59 6.54
N VAL A 221 21.65 -5.83 7.62
CA VAL A 221 22.01 -4.40 7.65
C VAL A 221 23.42 -4.11 8.18
N GLY A 222 24.12 -5.14 8.67
CA GLY A 222 25.40 -5.00 9.36
C GLY A 222 25.24 -4.70 10.85
N GLN A 223 26.30 -4.99 11.60
CA GLN A 223 26.30 -4.90 13.06
C GLN A 223 26.12 -3.46 13.55
N GLU A 224 26.85 -2.51 12.97
CA GLU A 224 26.80 -1.09 13.38
C GLU A 224 25.40 -0.49 13.24
N HIS A 225 24.73 -0.71 12.10
CA HIS A 225 23.38 -0.22 11.87
C HIS A 225 22.39 -0.88 12.85
N TYR A 226 22.49 -2.19 13.06
CA TYR A 226 21.62 -2.89 14.00
C TYR A 226 21.78 -2.37 15.44
N ASP A 227 23.00 -2.21 15.91
CA ASP A 227 23.28 -1.75 17.28
C ASP A 227 22.80 -0.31 17.48
N THR A 228 23.04 0.56 16.49
CA THR A 228 22.55 1.94 16.52
C THR A 228 21.02 1.99 16.58
N ALA A 229 20.34 1.22 15.73
CA ALA A 229 18.88 1.16 15.70
C ALA A 229 18.26 0.54 16.96
N ARG A 230 19.00 -0.28 17.71
CA ARG A 230 18.56 -0.86 18.98
C ARG A 230 18.77 0.06 20.19
N GLN A 231 19.65 1.06 20.07
CA GLN A 231 19.93 2.03 21.14
C GLN A 231 18.96 3.21 21.14
N VAL A 232 18.39 3.55 19.98
CA VAL A 232 17.40 4.63 19.78
C VAL A 232 16.01 4.13 20.11
#